data_AF-A0A9J6DLR5-F1
#
_entry.id   AF-A0A9J6DLR5-F1
#
_cell.length_a   1.000
_cell.length_b   1.000
_cell.length_c   1.000
_cell.angle_alpha   90.00
_cell.angle_beta   90.00
_cell.angle_gamma   90.00
#
_symmetry.space_group_name_H-M   'P 1'
#
loop_
_entity.id
_entity.type
_entity.pdbx_description
1 polymer ?
#
loop_
_entity_poly.entity_id
_entity_poly.type
_entity_poly.pdbx_seq_one_letter_code
_entity_poly.pdbx_strand_id
1 'polypeptide(L)'
;MGRALLATGRDMVYSCEWPFYQIISGILPDYKNVSKNCNLWRNYFDISYTSEGITNITNFEASIQDIAASVSGPGAWTDPDMAKNLDIWTRWETPELADGRRSLAVLVYNTKNLGGPVQTSITLQSLNLDSPLGYLVTDLIRNNAIVGKFYPEQSINVTVAPMDVFFFKATALSGLHDAVF
;
A
#
# COMPACT_ATOMS: atom_id res chain seq x y z
N MET A 1 -19.27 21.82 4.96
CA MET A 1 -18.13 22.53 4.34
C MET A 1 -17.92 22.12 2.89
N GLY A 2 -17.78 20.83 2.55
CA GLY A 2 -17.56 20.37 1.15
C GLY A 2 -18.50 20.99 0.09
N ARG A 3 -19.82 21.02 0.34
CA ARG A 3 -20.79 21.71 -0.55
C ARG A 3 -20.53 23.21 -0.72
N ALA A 4 -20.07 23.89 0.34
CA ALA A 4 -19.77 25.32 0.28
C ALA A 4 -18.49 25.58 -0.53
N LEU A 5 -17.48 24.72 -0.41
CA LEU A 5 -16.28 24.76 -1.25
C LEU A 5 -16.62 24.55 -2.72
N LEU A 6 -17.46 23.55 -3.02
CA LEU A 6 -17.95 23.30 -4.39
C LEU A 6 -18.69 24.51 -4.98
N ALA A 7 -19.51 25.20 -4.17
CA ALA A 7 -20.27 26.37 -4.59
C ALA A 7 -19.40 27.58 -4.98
N THR A 8 -18.12 27.60 -4.59
CA THR A 8 -17.20 28.67 -5.01
C THR A 8 -16.82 28.60 -6.49
N GLY A 9 -17.01 27.45 -7.15
CA GLY A 9 -16.57 27.20 -8.53
C GLY A 9 -15.05 27.03 -8.70
N ARG A 10 -14.27 27.02 -7.62
CA ARG A 10 -12.83 26.75 -7.64
C ARG A 10 -12.54 25.32 -7.20
N ASP A 11 -11.74 24.62 -7.98
CA ASP A 11 -11.21 23.30 -7.59
C ASP A 11 -10.28 23.46 -6.39
N MET A 12 -10.67 22.86 -5.27
CA MET A 12 -9.94 22.89 -4.01
C MET A 12 -9.92 21.49 -3.42
N VAL A 13 -8.72 21.00 -3.11
CA VAL A 13 -8.57 19.76 -2.34
C VAL A 13 -9.12 19.98 -0.94
N TYR A 14 -9.99 19.09 -0.49
CA TYR A 14 -10.56 19.13 0.84
C TYR A 14 -10.08 17.93 1.67
N SER A 15 -9.14 18.20 2.58
CA SER A 15 -8.66 17.24 3.59
C SER A 15 -9.54 17.31 4.84
N CYS A 16 -9.93 16.14 5.37
CA CYS A 16 -10.89 16.01 6.46
C CYS A 16 -10.32 15.24 7.65
N GLU A 17 -10.55 15.72 8.86
CA GLU A 17 -10.28 14.95 10.10
C GLU A 17 -11.55 14.34 10.70
N TRP A 18 -12.65 14.38 9.95
CA TRP A 18 -13.97 13.94 10.41
C TRP A 18 -13.98 12.50 10.97
N PRO A 19 -13.40 11.48 10.30
CA PRO A 19 -13.39 10.11 10.83
C PRO A 19 -12.66 10.00 12.17
N PHE A 20 -11.48 10.62 12.30
CA PHE A 20 -10.70 10.61 13.54
C PHE A 20 -11.53 11.05 14.74
N TYR A 21 -12.23 12.19 14.65
CA TYR A 21 -13.06 12.69 15.76
C TYR A 21 -14.26 11.80 16.10
N GLN A 22 -14.80 11.06 15.12
CA GLN A 22 -15.84 10.06 15.39
C GLN A 22 -15.25 8.83 16.11
N ILE A 23 -14.09 8.35 15.65
CA ILE A 23 -13.41 7.17 16.20
C ILE A 23 -13.06 7.38 17.67
N ILE A 24 -12.46 8.52 18.04
CA ILE A 24 -12.13 8.82 19.44
C ILE A 24 -13.37 9.02 20.32
N SER A 25 -14.53 9.26 19.71
CA SER A 25 -15.83 9.34 20.39
C SER A 25 -16.57 8.00 20.44
N GLY A 26 -15.95 6.90 19.99
CA GLY A 26 -16.57 5.58 19.94
C GLY A 26 -17.64 5.43 18.85
N ILE A 27 -17.67 6.32 17.87
CA ILE A 27 -18.62 6.31 16.75
C ILE A 27 -17.92 5.68 15.54
N LEU A 28 -18.53 4.64 14.96
CA LEU A 28 -18.06 4.07 13.71
C LEU A 28 -18.30 5.05 12.54
N PRO A 29 -17.27 5.50 11.82
CA PRO A 29 -17.46 6.44 10.71
C PRO A 29 -18.18 5.80 9.52
N ASP A 30 -19.02 6.60 8.85
CA ASP A 30 -19.54 6.24 7.53
C ASP A 30 -18.51 6.59 6.46
N TYR A 31 -17.56 5.68 6.25
CA TYR A 31 -16.48 5.84 5.27
C TYR A 31 -16.97 6.02 3.82
N LYS A 32 -18.16 5.52 3.48
CA LYS A 32 -18.77 5.76 2.15
C LYS A 32 -19.22 7.20 2.02
N ASN A 33 -19.66 7.82 3.10
CA ASN A 33 -20.04 9.22 3.10
C ASN A 33 -18.81 10.15 3.18
N VAL A 34 -17.79 9.74 3.94
CA VAL A 34 -16.50 10.46 4.01
C VAL A 34 -15.85 10.53 2.63
N SER A 35 -15.68 9.39 1.95
CA SER A 35 -15.09 9.31 0.59
C SER A 35 -15.86 10.13 -0.46
N LYS A 36 -17.17 10.30 -0.31
CA LYS A 36 -17.98 11.15 -1.20
C LYS A 36 -17.77 12.65 -0.99
N ASN A 37 -17.34 13.07 0.20
CA ASN A 37 -17.31 14.47 0.60
C ASN A 37 -15.90 15.02 0.85
N CYS A 38 -14.88 14.17 0.90
CA CYS A 38 -13.50 14.52 1.22
C CYS A 38 -12.55 13.95 0.17
N ASN A 39 -11.51 14.71 -0.20
CA ASN A 39 -10.49 14.21 -1.11
C ASN A 39 -9.49 13.30 -0.42
N LEU A 40 -9.24 13.56 0.86
CA LEU A 40 -8.44 12.73 1.74
C LEU A 40 -8.94 12.90 3.18
N TRP A 41 -8.68 11.90 4.04
CA TRP A 41 -9.11 11.96 5.43
C TRP A 41 -8.18 11.24 6.40
N ARG A 42 -7.98 11.85 7.58
CA ARG A 42 -7.23 11.24 8.68
C ARG A 42 -8.12 10.39 9.57
N ASN A 43 -7.59 9.24 9.97
CA ASN A 43 -8.27 8.30 10.86
C ASN A 43 -7.64 8.20 12.26
N TYR A 44 -6.40 8.65 12.42
CA TYR A 44 -5.61 8.40 13.62
C TYR A 44 -4.95 9.66 14.17
N PHE A 45 -4.30 9.50 15.32
CA PHE A 45 -3.53 10.56 15.97
C PHE A 45 -2.37 11.04 15.11
N ASP A 46 -1.94 12.27 15.40
CA ASP A 46 -0.75 12.88 14.80
C ASP A 46 0.46 11.96 14.89
N ILE A 47 1.21 11.89 13.81
CA ILE A 47 2.43 11.12 13.73
C ILE A 47 3.47 11.66 14.71
N SER A 48 3.95 10.79 15.58
CA SER A 48 5.25 10.97 16.20
C SER A 48 6.29 10.28 15.32
N TYR A 49 7.35 10.98 14.95
CA TYR A 49 8.43 10.46 14.11
C TYR A 49 9.35 9.46 14.84
N THR A 50 8.79 8.70 15.78
CA THR A 50 9.41 7.58 16.48
C THR A 50 8.98 6.29 15.80
N SER A 51 9.74 5.22 15.99
CA SER A 51 9.36 3.88 15.50
C SER A 51 8.00 3.44 16.06
N GLU A 52 7.70 3.80 17.30
CA GLU A 52 6.42 3.53 17.96
C GLU A 52 5.27 4.28 17.30
N GLY A 53 5.43 5.58 17.01
CA GLY A 53 4.41 6.38 16.33
C GLY A 53 4.03 5.82 14.96
N ILE A 54 5.04 5.49 14.14
CA ILE A 54 4.85 4.86 12.82
C ILE A 54 4.14 3.50 12.95
N THR A 55 4.57 2.69 13.93
CA THR A 55 3.98 1.36 14.17
C THR A 55 2.52 1.47 14.59
N ASN A 56 2.17 2.42 15.45
CA ASN A 56 0.80 2.62 15.92
C ASN A 56 -0.15 3.02 14.79
N ILE A 57 0.25 3.96 13.93
CA ILE A 57 -0.52 4.35 12.74
C ILE A 57 -0.66 3.15 11.79
N THR A 58 0.43 2.46 11.50
CA THR A 58 0.43 1.30 10.58
C THR A 58 -0.51 0.20 11.06
N ASN A 59 -0.45 -0.13 12.36
CA ASN A 59 -1.33 -1.13 12.97
C ASN A 59 -2.80 -0.70 12.92
N PHE A 60 -3.08 0.59 13.15
CA PHE A 60 -4.44 1.11 13.07
C PHE A 60 -4.98 1.02 11.64
N GLU A 61 -4.24 1.52 10.64
CA GLU A 61 -4.66 1.46 9.24
C GLU A 61 -4.84 0.02 8.76
N ALA A 62 -3.95 -0.90 9.17
CA ALA A 62 -4.10 -2.33 8.90
C ALA A 62 -5.39 -2.91 9.50
N SER A 63 -5.81 -2.44 10.67
CA SER A 63 -7.05 -2.91 11.32
C SER A 63 -8.33 -2.53 10.57
N ILE A 64 -8.27 -1.50 9.73
CA ILE A 64 -9.40 -1.03 8.90
C ILE A 64 -9.18 -1.29 7.40
N GLN A 65 -8.17 -2.07 7.03
CA GLN A 65 -7.71 -2.21 5.65
C GLN A 65 -8.82 -2.58 4.66
N ASP A 66 -9.75 -3.46 5.03
CA ASP A 66 -10.82 -3.91 4.14
C ASP A 66 -11.81 -2.78 3.86
N ILE A 67 -12.09 -1.95 4.88
CA ILE A 67 -12.95 -0.77 4.75
C ILE A 67 -12.21 0.29 3.92
N ALA A 68 -10.99 0.64 4.33
CA ALA A 68 -10.17 1.66 3.68
C ALA A 68 -9.96 1.36 2.18
N ALA A 69 -9.58 0.13 1.84
CA ALA A 69 -9.38 -0.30 0.46
C ALA A 69 -10.67 -0.24 -0.37
N SER A 70 -11.85 -0.48 0.24
CA SER A 70 -13.13 -0.45 -0.47
C SER A 70 -13.64 0.97 -0.79
N VAL A 71 -13.14 1.99 -0.09
CA VAL A 71 -13.59 3.39 -0.26
C VAL A 71 -12.50 4.31 -0.81
N SER A 72 -11.26 3.84 -0.90
CA SER A 72 -10.13 4.62 -1.43
C SER A 72 -10.00 4.46 -2.94
N GLY A 73 -9.65 5.55 -3.62
CA GLY A 73 -9.50 5.58 -5.07
C GLY A 73 -9.20 7.00 -5.59
N PRO A 74 -9.15 7.20 -6.92
CA PRO A 74 -8.87 8.51 -7.50
C PRO A 74 -9.78 9.61 -6.93
N GLY A 75 -9.17 10.53 -6.18
CA GLY A 75 -9.85 11.68 -5.57
C GLY A 75 -10.43 11.43 -4.17
N ALA A 76 -10.17 10.28 -3.55
CA ALA A 76 -10.62 9.91 -2.20
C ALA A 76 -9.59 8.98 -1.54
N TRP A 77 -8.81 9.45 -0.57
CA TRP A 77 -7.69 8.70 0.01
C TRP A 77 -7.70 8.68 1.55
N THR A 78 -7.31 7.56 2.15
CA THR A 78 -6.91 7.57 3.56
C THR A 78 -5.59 8.33 3.72
N ASP A 79 -5.49 9.09 4.80
CA ASP A 79 -4.33 9.93 5.14
C ASP A 79 -3.73 9.42 6.47
N PRO A 80 -2.64 8.63 6.42
CA PRO A 80 -1.92 8.15 7.59
C PRO A 80 -0.98 9.21 8.20
N ASP A 81 -1.20 10.49 7.88
CA ASP A 81 -0.42 11.64 8.31
C ASP A 81 0.95 11.79 7.63
N MET A 82 1.64 12.89 7.95
CA MET A 82 2.81 13.39 7.23
C MET A 82 4.03 12.46 7.28
N ALA A 83 4.71 12.29 6.13
CA ALA A 83 6.05 11.71 6.08
C ALA A 83 7.12 12.75 6.47
N LYS A 84 8.19 12.32 7.15
CA LYS A 84 9.34 13.19 7.44
C LYS A 84 10.33 13.21 6.27
N ASN A 85 10.51 14.36 5.64
CA ASN A 85 11.59 14.67 4.67
C ASN A 85 11.59 13.88 3.34
N LEU A 86 10.50 13.19 2.96
CA LEU A 86 10.40 12.46 1.69
C LEU A 86 8.97 12.54 1.15
N ASP A 87 8.81 13.11 -0.04
CA ASP A 87 7.60 12.92 -0.87
C ASP A 87 7.83 11.71 -1.78
N ILE A 88 7.15 10.61 -1.51
CA ILE A 88 7.07 9.46 -2.42
C ILE A 88 5.59 9.23 -2.75
N TRP A 89 5.24 9.55 -3.98
CA TRP A 89 3.93 9.28 -4.55
C TRP A 89 3.92 7.90 -5.22
N THR A 90 2.97 7.04 -4.83
CA THR A 90 2.72 5.78 -5.52
C THR A 90 1.27 5.71 -5.99
N ARG A 91 1.09 5.15 -7.19
CA ARG A 91 -0.16 4.95 -7.92
C ARG A 91 -0.47 3.45 -7.93
N TRP A 92 -1.74 3.07 -8.09
CA TRP A 92 -2.14 1.71 -8.42
C TRP A 92 -1.32 1.12 -9.56
N GLU A 93 -0.63 0.01 -9.32
CA GLU A 93 -0.11 -0.87 -10.38
C GLU A 93 -1.25 -1.74 -10.90
N THR A 94 -2.04 -1.17 -11.81
CA THR A 94 -2.64 -1.94 -12.91
C THR A 94 -1.59 -1.95 -14.03
N PRO A 95 -1.35 -3.11 -14.66
CA PRO A 95 -2.43 -3.82 -15.32
C PRO A 95 -2.74 -5.20 -14.72
N GLU A 96 -4.05 -5.46 -14.60
CA GLU A 96 -4.59 -6.77 -14.93
C GLU A 96 -4.33 -6.94 -16.44
N LEU A 97 -3.56 -7.97 -16.82
CA LEU A 97 -3.40 -8.36 -18.21
C LEU A 97 -4.78 -8.59 -18.82
N ALA A 98 -4.90 -8.46 -20.14
CA ALA A 98 -6.18 -8.55 -20.86
C ALA A 98 -6.94 -9.88 -20.63
N ASP A 99 -6.29 -10.89 -20.03
CA ASP A 99 -6.83 -12.19 -19.67
C ASP A 99 -7.16 -12.36 -18.18
N GLY A 100 -7.12 -11.29 -17.38
CA GLY A 100 -7.47 -11.34 -15.95
C GLY A 100 -6.28 -11.58 -15.01
N ARG A 101 -5.06 -11.79 -15.52
CA ARG A 101 -3.89 -12.04 -14.66
C ARG A 101 -3.33 -10.75 -14.08
N ARG A 102 -2.98 -10.76 -12.79
CA ARG A 102 -2.63 -9.54 -12.05
C ARG A 102 -1.14 -9.46 -11.74
N SER A 103 -0.62 -8.24 -11.75
CA SER A 103 0.66 -7.91 -11.10
C SER A 103 0.40 -7.55 -9.64
N LEU A 104 1.38 -7.79 -8.76
CA LEU A 104 1.24 -7.52 -7.33
C LEU A 104 2.51 -6.90 -6.77
N ALA A 105 2.36 -5.89 -5.92
CA ALA A 105 3.45 -5.36 -5.10
C ALA A 105 3.33 -5.92 -3.69
N VAL A 106 4.44 -6.39 -3.12
CA VAL A 106 4.48 -7.12 -1.84
C VAL A 106 5.56 -6.50 -0.97
N LEU A 107 5.15 -5.98 0.18
CA LEU A 107 6.05 -5.45 1.21
C LEU A 107 6.20 -6.49 2.33
N VAL A 108 7.43 -6.94 2.57
CA VAL A 108 7.80 -7.78 3.69
C VAL A 108 8.46 -6.89 4.75
N TYR A 109 7.79 -6.73 5.90
CA TYR A 109 8.27 -5.87 6.99
C TYR A 109 8.62 -6.71 8.22
N ASN A 110 9.79 -6.45 8.81
CA ASN A 110 10.19 -7.07 10.07
C ASN A 110 9.84 -6.16 11.25
N THR A 111 8.80 -6.53 11.99
CA THR A 111 8.26 -5.76 13.13
C THR A 111 9.14 -5.80 14.38
N LYS A 112 10.22 -6.59 14.41
CA LYS A 112 11.13 -6.63 15.55
C LYS A 112 11.95 -5.35 15.61
N ASN A 113 12.12 -4.82 16.82
CA ASN A 113 13.00 -3.67 17.10
C ASN A 113 14.41 -4.08 17.56
N LEU A 114 14.62 -5.36 17.89
CA LEU A 114 15.87 -5.92 18.38
C LEU A 114 16.09 -7.33 17.81
N GLY A 115 17.34 -7.76 17.76
CA GLY A 115 17.75 -9.08 17.29
C GLY A 115 18.47 -9.04 15.94
N GLY A 116 18.59 -10.21 15.30
CA GLY A 116 19.21 -10.35 13.98
C GLY A 116 18.19 -10.35 12.84
N PRO A 117 18.66 -10.33 11.58
CA PRO A 117 17.79 -10.49 10.42
C PRO A 117 16.98 -11.78 10.47
N VAL A 118 15.73 -11.69 10.04
CA VAL A 118 14.82 -12.83 9.94
C VAL A 118 14.72 -13.24 8.49
N GLN A 119 14.91 -14.54 8.23
CA GLN A 119 14.75 -15.14 6.91
C GLN A 119 13.36 -15.78 6.79
N THR A 120 12.69 -15.55 5.67
CA THR A 120 11.43 -16.19 5.32
C THR A 120 11.41 -16.54 3.83
N SER A 121 10.57 -17.49 3.44
CA SER A 121 10.36 -17.88 2.04
C SER A 121 8.89 -17.67 1.68
N ILE A 122 8.65 -17.05 0.52
CA ILE A 122 7.31 -16.73 0.02
C ILE A 122 7.12 -17.43 -1.32
N THR A 123 6.12 -18.31 -1.42
CA THR A 123 5.72 -18.92 -2.69
C THR A 123 4.76 -17.98 -3.42
N LEU A 124 4.95 -17.79 -4.74
CA LEU A 124 4.05 -16.95 -5.54
C LEU A 124 2.60 -17.47 -5.52
N GLN A 125 2.41 -18.78 -5.51
CA GLN A 125 1.10 -19.41 -5.40
C GLN A 125 0.33 -18.99 -4.12
N SER A 126 1.03 -18.81 -2.99
CA SER A 126 0.39 -18.35 -1.73
C SER A 126 -0.14 -16.92 -1.80
N LEU A 127 0.34 -16.13 -2.77
CA LEU A 127 -0.10 -14.77 -3.06
C LEU A 127 -1.17 -14.72 -4.17
N ASN A 128 -1.70 -15.88 -4.57
CA ASN A 128 -2.60 -16.05 -5.72
C ASN A 128 -1.99 -15.55 -7.04
N LEU A 129 -0.67 -15.70 -7.22
CA LEU A 129 0.04 -15.41 -8.46
C LEU A 129 0.27 -16.71 -9.23
N ASP A 130 -0.58 -16.99 -10.22
CA ASP A 130 -0.74 -18.28 -10.90
C ASP A 130 -0.36 -18.27 -12.39
N SER A 131 0.23 -17.18 -12.90
CA SER A 131 0.63 -17.08 -14.30
C SER A 131 1.60 -18.20 -14.73
N PRO A 132 1.25 -19.03 -15.74
CA PRO A 132 2.13 -20.10 -16.22
C PRO A 132 3.37 -19.57 -16.96
N LEU A 133 3.32 -18.31 -17.44
CA LEU A 133 4.46 -17.64 -18.08
C LEU A 133 5.49 -17.11 -17.07
N GLY A 134 5.14 -17.15 -15.79
CA GLY A 134 5.93 -16.62 -14.69
C GLY A 134 5.77 -15.11 -14.49
N TYR A 135 6.51 -14.60 -13.51
CA TYR A 135 6.53 -13.22 -13.07
C TYR A 135 7.95 -12.68 -13.08
N LEU A 136 8.12 -11.44 -13.54
CA LEU A 136 9.35 -10.69 -13.33
C LEU A 136 9.29 -9.99 -11.97
N VAL A 137 10.21 -10.35 -11.08
CA VAL A 137 10.28 -9.80 -9.73
C VAL A 137 11.35 -8.72 -9.67
N THR A 138 10.98 -7.52 -9.24
CA THR A 138 11.88 -6.36 -9.07
C THR A 138 11.80 -5.80 -7.65
N ASP A 139 12.94 -5.52 -7.04
CA ASP A 139 13.03 -4.85 -5.73
C ASP A 139 12.81 -3.34 -5.91
N LEU A 140 11.72 -2.84 -5.36
CA LEU A 140 11.27 -1.46 -5.52
C LEU A 140 12.05 -0.45 -4.67
N ILE A 141 12.74 -0.90 -3.61
CA ILE A 141 13.52 -0.02 -2.73
C ILE A 141 14.96 0.07 -3.21
N ARG A 142 15.51 -1.02 -3.76
CA ARG A 142 16.89 -1.07 -4.27
C ARG A 142 16.95 -0.74 -5.76
N ASN A 143 16.49 0.45 -6.13
CA ASN A 143 16.56 1.01 -7.49
C ASN A 143 15.95 0.11 -8.58
N ASN A 144 14.78 -0.50 -8.31
CA ASN A 144 14.11 -1.41 -9.24
C ASN A 144 14.99 -2.58 -9.71
N ALA A 145 15.93 -3.04 -8.87
CA ALA A 145 16.82 -4.13 -9.21
C ALA A 145 16.03 -5.41 -9.49
N ILE A 146 16.35 -6.08 -10.61
CA ILE A 146 15.69 -7.33 -10.97
C ILE A 146 16.18 -8.43 -10.03
N VAL A 147 15.25 -9.01 -9.29
CA VAL A 147 15.50 -10.18 -8.44
C VAL A 147 15.55 -11.44 -9.29
N GLY A 148 14.68 -11.53 -10.30
CA GLY A 148 14.67 -12.63 -11.26
C GLY A 148 13.28 -12.95 -11.80
N LYS A 149 13.21 -13.99 -12.63
CA LYS A 149 11.95 -14.56 -13.12
C LYS A 149 11.57 -15.76 -12.25
N PHE A 150 10.33 -15.75 -11.75
CA PHE A 150 9.81 -16.79 -10.86
C PHE A 150 8.49 -17.36 -11.40
N TYR A 151 8.29 -18.67 -11.20
CA TYR A 151 7.05 -19.39 -11.50
C TYR A 151 6.21 -19.58 -10.22
N PRO A 152 4.89 -19.86 -10.34
CA PRO A 152 3.99 -19.96 -9.19
C PRO A 152 4.47 -20.87 -8.04
N GLU A 153 5.08 -22.01 -8.38
CA GLU A 153 5.60 -23.01 -7.42
C GLU A 153 6.96 -22.64 -6.81
N GLN A 154 7.62 -21.59 -7.30
CA GLN A 154 8.93 -21.17 -6.80
C GLN A 154 8.80 -20.21 -5.62
N SER A 155 9.74 -20.34 -4.70
CA SER A 155 9.84 -19.48 -3.52
C SER A 155 10.88 -18.37 -3.71
N ILE A 156 10.55 -17.18 -3.24
CA ILE A 156 11.47 -16.07 -3.07
C ILE A 156 11.99 -16.12 -1.64
N ASN A 157 13.30 -16.30 -1.47
CA ASN A 157 13.94 -16.26 -0.16
C ASN A 157 14.29 -14.81 0.19
N VAL A 158 13.75 -14.34 1.31
CA VAL A 158 13.88 -12.95 1.75
C VAL A 158 14.51 -12.92 3.14
N THR A 159 15.50 -12.05 3.34
CA THR A 159 16.09 -11.76 4.64
C THR A 159 15.89 -10.29 4.96
N VAL A 160 15.22 -9.99 6.07
CA VAL A 160 14.87 -8.61 6.47
C VAL A 160 15.42 -8.32 7.86
N ALA A 161 16.20 -7.25 7.99
CA ALA A 161 16.74 -6.78 9.28
C ALA A 161 15.61 -6.23 10.18
N PRO A 162 15.80 -6.15 11.52
CA PRO A 162 14.84 -5.50 12.42
C PRO A 162 14.50 -4.09 11.96
N MET A 163 13.21 -3.73 11.95
CA MET A 163 12.68 -2.43 11.48
C MET A 163 12.97 -2.10 10.00
N ASP A 164 13.38 -3.08 9.20
CA ASP A 164 13.65 -2.92 7.77
C ASP A 164 12.55 -3.56 6.92
N VAL A 165 12.55 -3.27 5.62
CA VAL A 165 11.60 -3.79 4.64
C VAL A 165 12.29 -4.41 3.43
N PHE A 166 11.63 -5.40 2.84
CA PHE A 166 11.87 -5.82 1.48
C PHE A 166 10.60 -5.58 0.66
N PHE A 167 10.66 -4.68 -0.30
CA PHE A 167 9.52 -4.35 -1.15
C PHE A 167 9.80 -4.82 -2.57
N PHE A 168 8.95 -5.69 -3.12
CA PHE A 168 9.09 -6.14 -4.49
C PHE A 168 7.80 -6.03 -5.27
N LYS A 169 7.92 -5.90 -6.59
CA LYS A 169 6.83 -6.02 -7.55
C LYS A 169 6.99 -7.31 -8.33
N ALA A 170 5.96 -8.13 -8.36
CA ALA A 170 5.82 -9.27 -9.26
C ALA A 170 4.97 -8.85 -10.46
N THR A 171 5.62 -8.65 -11.61
CA THR A 171 4.97 -8.24 -12.86
C THR A 171 4.62 -9.48 -13.68
N ALA A 172 3.34 -9.66 -14.01
CA ALA A 172 2.90 -10.80 -14.81
C ALA A 172 3.43 -10.70 -16.25
N LEU A 173 4.03 -11.79 -16.76
CA LEU A 173 4.57 -11.83 -18.12
C LEU A 173 3.48 -12.25 -19.12
N SER A 174 3.42 -11.57 -20.27
CA SER A 174 2.36 -11.75 -21.27
C SER A 174 2.80 -12.38 -22.61
N GLY A 175 4.12 -12.43 -22.88
CA GLY A 175 4.70 -13.14 -24.03
C GLY A 175 5.40 -12.24 -25.07
N LEU A 176 6.40 -12.81 -25.75
CA LEU A 176 7.29 -12.35 -26.84
C LEU A 176 8.00 -10.97 -26.77
N HIS A 177 7.55 -10.01 -25.96
CA HIS A 177 8.25 -8.71 -25.81
C HIS A 177 8.92 -8.47 -24.46
N ASP A 178 8.63 -9.31 -23.45
CA ASP A 178 9.10 -9.11 -22.07
C ASP A 178 10.42 -9.87 -21.74
N ALA A 179 11.05 -10.50 -22.73
CA ALA A 179 12.24 -11.34 -22.58
C ALA A 179 13.50 -10.73 -23.21
N VAL A 180 13.61 -9.40 -23.20
CA VAL A 180 14.85 -8.71 -23.60
C VAL A 180 15.55 -8.21 -22.34
N PHE A 181 16.51 -9.00 -21.86
CA PHE A 181 17.61 -8.55 -21.01
C PHE A 181 18.90 -8.75 -21.79
#